data_AF-A0A1B0B9I9-F1
#
_entry.id   AF-A0A1B0B9I9-F1
#
_cell.length_a   1.000
_cell.length_b   1.000
_cell.length_c   1.000
_cell.angle_alpha   90.00
_cell.angle_beta   90.00
_cell.angle_gamma   90.00
#
_symmetry.space_group_name_H-M   'P 1'
#
loop_
_entity.id
_entity.type
_entity.pdbx_description
1 polymer ?
#
loop_
_entity_poly.entity_id
_entity_poly.type
_entity_poly.pdbx_seq_one_letter_code
_entity_poly.pdbx_strand_id
1 'polypeptide(L)'
;MHFFKTNSQVLDSAATRLHPATMSNPLSKVLTNNSTAGTSVPTISPQESALHSLCKHLLKSRLFRGFYEQRRYVEQVRTYRDIVSLQHTEKDLRKLLRDISQKLQMFYLSQNQRMWIGVTNSNAIGVSQYPGQTLDIYIWVELDELAFGQYWFTIKTVKFRENEVMLKLKMVRPVEFEIAEKHASFRRNLSQSVQLIDKFTVRTESQDPSLDPLQVSKPVEWKDFRSLFRQWGFAIRGSIYEFMAEDISKKNIKNLLRFLILLILSLLSGLLMTLKFIGIFIIRFMLEITRLTHVLTPIVLKIIDVFNKIIGGFFILLAMIWKDVVVNRGRQQPPNEFRYLQLNSVYKSLTYNTGERRQNPGNNVNRNE
;
A
#
# COMPACT_ATOMS: atom_id res chain seq x y z
N MET A 1 15.04 -29.21 51.22
CA MET A 1 15.16 -30.42 52.06
C MET A 1 13.81 -31.10 52.13
N HIS A 2 13.77 -32.42 52.36
CA HIS A 2 12.53 -33.23 52.49
C HIS A 2 11.79 -32.85 53.81
N PHE A 3 10.49 -33.11 54.01
CA PHE A 3 9.74 -34.32 53.69
C PHE A 3 8.27 -34.11 53.28
N PHE A 4 7.76 -35.02 52.44
CA PHE A 4 6.34 -35.34 52.33
C PHE A 4 5.90 -36.20 53.53
N LYS A 5 4.60 -36.16 53.86
CA LYS A 5 3.94 -37.26 54.60
C LYS A 5 2.59 -37.57 53.96
N THR A 6 2.56 -38.62 53.14
CA THR A 6 1.35 -39.22 52.59
C THR A 6 0.55 -39.94 53.67
N ASN A 7 -0.76 -40.07 53.47
CA ASN A 7 -1.62 -40.91 54.29
C ASN A 7 -2.51 -41.75 53.37
N SER A 8 -2.57 -43.06 53.61
CA SER A 8 -3.34 -44.01 52.79
C SER A 8 -3.63 -45.30 53.56
N GLN A 9 -4.90 -45.67 53.73
CA GLN A 9 -5.47 -47.03 53.67
C GLN A 9 -6.97 -46.91 53.26
N VAL A 10 -7.60 -47.76 52.43
CA VAL A 10 -8.08 -49.17 52.62
C VAL A 10 -9.02 -49.28 53.86
N LEU A 11 -10.22 -49.89 53.92
CA LEU A 11 -10.94 -50.95 53.18
C LEU A 11 -12.44 -50.56 52.88
N ASP A 12 -13.31 -51.38 52.26
CA ASP A 12 -13.27 -52.11 50.97
C ASP A 12 -14.63 -52.82 50.62
N SER A 13 -14.85 -53.13 49.33
CA SER A 13 -15.60 -54.28 48.75
C SER A 13 -17.14 -54.53 48.91
N ALA A 14 -17.62 -55.42 48.00
CA ALA A 14 -18.96 -56.04 47.84
C ALA A 14 -20.13 -55.10 47.40
N ALA A 15 -20.78 -55.18 46.23
CA ALA A 15 -20.97 -56.17 45.15
C ALA A 15 -22.13 -57.18 45.32
N THR A 16 -23.18 -57.02 44.47
CA THR A 16 -24.19 -58.02 44.14
C THR A 16 -24.43 -58.02 42.62
N ARG A 17 -24.48 -59.19 41.99
CA ARG A 17 -24.83 -59.38 40.57
C ARG A 17 -26.29 -59.82 40.44
N LEU A 18 -26.91 -59.63 39.27
CA LEU A 18 -27.31 -60.75 38.40
C LEU A 18 -27.78 -60.30 36.99
N HIS A 19 -27.75 -61.25 36.07
CA HIS A 19 -28.04 -61.21 34.62
C HIS A 19 -29.26 -62.17 34.36
N PRO A 20 -29.65 -62.58 33.12
CA PRO A 20 -29.43 -62.07 31.74
C PRO A 20 -30.73 -62.00 30.86
N ALA A 21 -30.61 -61.56 29.59
CA ALA A 21 -31.08 -62.26 28.35
C ALA A 21 -30.85 -61.34 27.10
N THR A 22 -30.09 -61.72 26.05
CA THR A 22 -30.46 -62.49 24.82
C THR A 22 -31.70 -61.90 24.13
N MET A 23 -31.73 -61.41 22.87
CA MET A 23 -31.19 -61.83 21.53
C MET A 23 -31.04 -60.57 20.61
N SER A 24 -30.45 -60.52 19.39
CA SER A 24 -29.58 -61.40 18.56
C SER A 24 -28.90 -60.57 17.42
N ASN A 25 -28.55 -61.16 16.27
CA ASN A 25 -27.88 -60.61 15.07
C ASN A 25 -28.34 -61.44 13.82
N PRO A 26 -27.92 -61.25 12.53
CA PRO A 26 -27.29 -60.11 11.83
C PRO A 26 -27.76 -59.88 10.33
N LEU A 27 -27.12 -58.91 9.64
CA LEU A 27 -26.73 -58.83 8.20
C LEU A 27 -27.68 -59.16 7.00
N SER A 28 -27.64 -58.26 5.99
CA SER A 28 -27.38 -58.63 4.58
C SER A 28 -26.69 -57.49 3.80
N LYS A 29 -26.00 -57.79 2.68
CA LYS A 29 -25.27 -56.82 1.80
C LYS A 29 -25.44 -57.18 0.31
N VAL A 30 -25.86 -56.23 -0.53
CA VAL A 30 -25.52 -56.06 -1.97
C VAL A 30 -25.73 -54.56 -2.26
N LEU A 31 -24.83 -53.69 -2.75
CA LEU A 31 -23.66 -53.75 -3.64
C LEU A 31 -23.97 -53.59 -5.15
N THR A 32 -24.09 -52.33 -5.60
CA THR A 32 -23.73 -51.92 -6.98
C THR A 32 -22.92 -50.63 -6.90
N ASN A 33 -21.68 -50.66 -7.39
CA ASN A 33 -20.80 -49.49 -7.48
C ASN A 33 -21.06 -48.72 -8.78
N ASN A 34 -20.72 -47.43 -8.82
CA ASN A 34 -20.22 -46.79 -10.02
C ASN A 34 -19.24 -45.68 -9.63
N SER A 35 -17.98 -45.84 -10.02
CA SER A 35 -16.90 -44.92 -9.64
C SER A 35 -16.77 -43.76 -10.62
N THR A 36 -16.97 -42.54 -10.14
CA THR A 36 -16.40 -41.35 -10.76
C THR A 36 -15.62 -40.60 -9.69
N ALA A 37 -14.31 -40.47 -9.88
CA ALA A 37 -13.41 -39.80 -8.93
C ALA A 37 -13.54 -38.26 -9.03
N GLY A 38 -14.71 -37.73 -8.68
CA GLY A 38 -14.90 -36.31 -8.46
C GLY A 38 -14.31 -35.90 -7.11
N THR A 39 -13.34 -34.99 -7.11
CA THR A 39 -12.89 -34.32 -5.88
C THR A 39 -14.11 -33.71 -5.18
N SER A 40 -14.45 -34.21 -3.99
CA SER A 40 -15.57 -33.70 -3.20
C SER A 40 -15.24 -32.32 -2.66
N VAL A 41 -15.47 -31.29 -3.48
CA VAL A 41 -15.39 -29.89 -3.06
C VAL A 41 -16.29 -29.73 -1.83
N PRO A 42 -15.76 -29.32 -0.66
CA PRO A 42 -16.59 -29.10 0.51
C PRO A 42 -17.70 -28.11 0.18
N THR A 43 -18.95 -28.49 0.37
CA THR A 43 -20.12 -27.68 0.00
C THR A 43 -20.31 -26.53 0.99
N ILE A 44 -19.43 -25.54 0.92
CA ILE A 44 -19.40 -24.35 1.76
C ILE A 44 -20.79 -23.71 1.78
N SER A 45 -21.35 -23.51 2.97
CA SER A 45 -22.69 -22.92 3.10
C SER A 45 -22.72 -21.50 2.52
N PRO A 46 -23.84 -21.03 1.95
CA PRO A 46 -23.92 -19.69 1.37
C PRO A 46 -23.64 -18.59 2.42
N GLN A 47 -24.04 -18.82 3.68
CA GLN A 47 -23.74 -17.94 4.81
C GLN A 47 -22.23 -17.90 5.14
N GLU A 48 -21.55 -19.06 5.13
CA GLU A 48 -20.11 -19.13 5.31
C GLU A 48 -19.36 -18.43 4.17
N SER A 49 -19.76 -18.63 2.92
CA SER A 49 -19.17 -17.96 1.75
C SER A 49 -19.31 -16.43 1.83
N ALA A 50 -20.47 -15.95 2.29
CA ALA A 50 -20.70 -14.52 2.58
C ALA A 50 -19.78 -14.02 3.71
N LEU A 51 -19.63 -14.77 4.80
CA LEU A 51 -18.70 -14.42 5.90
C LEU A 51 -17.23 -14.39 5.43
N HIS A 52 -16.81 -15.39 4.65
CA HIS A 52 -15.47 -15.46 4.05
C HIS A 52 -15.19 -14.24 3.17
N SER A 53 -16.13 -13.85 2.30
CA SER A 53 -15.96 -12.72 1.39
C SER A 53 -15.94 -11.37 2.14
N LEU A 54 -16.81 -11.19 3.14
CA LEU A 54 -16.81 -10.02 4.03
C LEU A 54 -15.47 -9.86 4.78
N CYS A 55 -14.97 -10.92 5.42
CA CYS A 55 -13.68 -10.90 6.12
C CYS A 55 -12.51 -10.60 5.17
N LYS A 56 -12.52 -11.17 3.96
CA LYS A 56 -11.53 -10.84 2.91
C LYS A 56 -11.62 -9.37 2.49
N HIS A 57 -12.82 -8.82 2.31
CA HIS A 57 -13.02 -7.42 1.91
C HIS A 57 -12.53 -6.42 2.98
N LEU A 58 -12.92 -6.61 4.25
CA LEU A 58 -12.59 -5.67 5.34
C LEU A 58 -11.09 -5.57 5.66
N LEU A 59 -10.36 -6.69 5.51
CA LEU A 59 -8.96 -6.83 5.91
C LEU A 59 -7.96 -6.72 4.75
N LYS A 60 -8.35 -6.99 3.49
CA LYS A 60 -7.46 -6.88 2.32
C LYS A 60 -6.91 -5.45 2.17
N SER A 61 -5.65 -5.36 1.74
CA SER A 61 -4.91 -4.11 1.49
C SER A 61 -4.69 -3.20 2.72
N ARG A 62 -5.06 -3.64 3.94
CA ARG A 62 -4.69 -2.93 5.17
C ARG A 62 -3.17 -2.99 5.36
N LEU A 63 -2.55 -1.81 5.47
CA LEU A 63 -1.16 -1.62 5.87
C LEU A 63 -1.12 -1.45 7.40
N PHE A 64 -0.13 -2.04 8.08
CA PHE A 64 0.13 -1.84 9.50
C PHE A 64 1.61 -2.03 9.84
N ARG A 65 2.03 -1.51 10.99
CA ARG A 65 3.36 -1.75 11.57
C ARG A 65 3.28 -2.85 12.65
N GLY A 66 4.19 -3.81 12.57
CA GLY A 66 4.24 -4.95 13.50
C GLY A 66 5.66 -5.43 13.76
N PHE A 67 5.84 -6.19 14.84
CA PHE A 67 7.10 -6.83 15.20
C PHE A 67 6.99 -8.33 14.90
N TYR A 68 7.94 -8.89 14.16
CA TYR A 68 8.06 -10.35 13.98
C TYR A 68 8.93 -10.91 15.10
N GLU A 69 8.30 -11.66 16.03
CA GLU A 69 8.92 -12.08 17.29
C GLU A 69 9.64 -13.42 17.19
N GLN A 70 8.94 -14.45 16.70
CA GLN A 70 9.37 -15.84 16.77
C GLN A 70 8.55 -16.72 15.82
N ARG A 71 9.09 -17.88 15.48
CA ARG A 71 8.38 -18.98 14.83
C ARG A 71 8.07 -20.06 15.87
N ARG A 72 6.81 -20.47 15.99
CA ARG A 72 6.33 -21.39 17.03
C ARG A 72 5.48 -22.52 16.43
N TYR A 73 5.61 -23.73 16.97
CA TYR A 73 4.75 -24.85 16.61
C TYR A 73 3.34 -24.66 17.19
N VAL A 74 2.31 -24.91 16.39
CA VAL A 74 0.90 -24.82 16.79
C VAL A 74 0.27 -26.20 16.68
N GLU A 75 -0.03 -26.82 17.82
CA GLU A 75 -0.49 -28.20 17.92
C GLU A 75 -1.82 -28.45 17.20
N GLN A 76 -2.74 -27.47 17.25
CA GLN A 76 -4.08 -27.57 16.66
C GLN A 76 -4.02 -27.76 15.13
N VAL A 77 -3.05 -27.13 14.47
CA VAL A 77 -2.81 -27.26 13.01
C VAL A 77 -1.61 -28.17 12.68
N ARG A 78 -0.90 -28.68 13.70
CA ARG A 78 0.28 -29.55 13.64
C ARG A 78 1.45 -29.00 12.81
N THR A 79 1.67 -27.69 12.82
CA THR A 79 2.69 -27.04 11.98
C THR A 79 3.21 -25.74 12.59
N TYR A 80 4.35 -25.26 12.11
CA TYR A 80 4.94 -24.00 12.55
C TYR A 80 4.21 -22.79 11.96
N ARG A 81 4.04 -21.75 12.77
CA ARG A 81 3.47 -20.47 12.41
C ARG A 81 4.36 -19.34 12.92
N ASP A 82 4.40 -18.27 12.15
CA ASP A 82 5.24 -17.10 12.42
C ASP A 82 4.39 -16.09 13.20
N ILE A 83 4.91 -15.56 14.32
CA ILE A 83 4.16 -14.67 15.22
C ILE A 83 4.54 -13.21 14.94
N VAL A 84 3.59 -12.46 14.38
CA VAL A 84 3.70 -11.00 14.21
C VAL A 84 2.80 -10.31 15.24
N SER A 85 3.39 -9.57 16.18
CA SER A 85 2.65 -8.75 17.13
C SER A 85 2.28 -7.39 16.53
N LEU A 86 1.05 -6.97 16.76
CA LEU A 86 0.50 -5.70 16.26
C LEU A 86 0.93 -4.54 17.16
N GLN A 87 1.53 -3.50 16.58
CA GLN A 87 2.03 -2.38 17.39
C GLN A 87 0.89 -1.56 18.01
N HIS A 88 1.13 -1.03 19.22
CA HIS A 88 0.13 -0.32 20.00
C HIS A 88 -0.51 0.90 19.28
N THR A 89 0.16 1.48 18.28
CA THR A 89 -0.38 2.61 17.48
C THR A 89 -1.57 2.21 16.60
N GLU A 90 -1.68 0.94 16.22
CA GLU A 90 -2.66 0.42 15.24
C GLU A 90 -4.04 0.15 15.88
N LYS A 91 -4.63 1.15 16.54
CA LYS A 91 -5.87 1.00 17.32
C LYS A 91 -7.04 0.48 16.49
N ASP A 92 -7.24 1.00 15.29
CA ASP A 92 -8.40 0.65 14.44
C ASP A 92 -8.29 -0.78 13.90
N LEU A 93 -7.09 -1.19 13.46
CA LEU A 93 -6.86 -2.57 13.06
C LEU A 93 -6.92 -3.53 14.26
N ARG A 94 -6.47 -3.12 15.45
CA ARG A 94 -6.60 -3.91 16.69
C ARG A 94 -8.08 -4.19 17.00
N LYS A 95 -8.95 -3.17 16.88
CA LYS A 95 -10.40 -3.35 17.04
C LYS A 95 -10.97 -4.24 15.95
N LEU A 96 -10.69 -3.95 14.67
CA LEU A 96 -11.23 -4.71 13.54
C LEU A 96 -10.83 -6.20 13.57
N LEU A 97 -9.59 -6.52 13.94
CA LEU A 97 -9.12 -7.90 14.10
C LEU A 97 -9.80 -8.60 15.28
N ARG A 98 -10.02 -7.90 16.40
CA ARG A 98 -10.76 -8.44 17.56
C ARG A 98 -12.22 -8.74 17.20
N ASP A 99 -12.91 -7.78 16.61
CA ASP A 99 -14.32 -7.89 16.22
C ASP A 99 -14.53 -9.01 15.19
N ILE A 100 -13.61 -9.15 14.21
CA ILE A 100 -13.65 -10.25 13.22
C ILE A 100 -13.29 -11.59 13.87
N SER A 101 -12.25 -11.66 14.70
CA SER A 101 -11.86 -12.91 15.37
C SER A 101 -12.97 -13.44 16.28
N GLN A 102 -13.65 -12.58 17.02
CA GLN A 102 -14.79 -12.97 17.86
C GLN A 102 -15.98 -13.46 17.01
N LYS A 103 -16.31 -12.79 15.90
CA LYS A 103 -17.39 -13.23 14.99
C LYS A 103 -17.08 -14.57 14.33
N LEU A 104 -15.85 -14.79 13.88
CA LEU A 104 -15.39 -16.07 13.34
C LEU A 104 -15.45 -17.17 14.41
N GLN A 105 -15.00 -16.89 15.63
CA GLN A 105 -15.04 -17.85 16.73
C GLN A 105 -16.47 -18.25 17.09
N MET A 106 -17.38 -17.27 17.23
CA MET A 106 -18.81 -17.54 17.48
C MET A 106 -19.47 -18.36 16.36
N PHE A 107 -19.13 -18.09 15.09
CA PHE A 107 -19.64 -18.86 13.97
C PHE A 107 -19.16 -20.32 14.01
N TYR A 108 -17.84 -20.53 14.05
CA TYR A 108 -17.28 -21.88 13.99
C TYR A 108 -17.46 -22.71 15.26
N LEU A 109 -17.67 -22.11 16.45
CA LEU A 109 -18.08 -22.84 17.65
C LEU A 109 -19.35 -23.68 17.44
N SER A 110 -20.24 -23.25 16.53
CA SER A 110 -21.46 -23.99 16.16
C SER A 110 -21.29 -25.00 15.03
N GLN A 111 -20.26 -24.85 14.16
CA GLN A 111 -20.12 -25.62 12.91
C GLN A 111 -18.88 -26.55 12.89
N ASN A 112 -17.73 -26.05 13.35
CA ASN A 112 -16.46 -26.78 13.40
C ASN A 112 -15.64 -26.33 14.62
N GLN A 113 -15.77 -27.08 15.73
CA GLN A 113 -15.05 -26.85 16.98
C GLN A 113 -13.51 -27.02 16.86
N ARG A 114 -13.00 -27.56 15.74
CA ARG A 114 -11.56 -27.69 15.47
C ARG A 114 -10.99 -26.55 14.62
N MET A 115 -11.80 -25.59 14.20
CA MET A 115 -11.36 -24.44 13.41
C MET A 115 -10.43 -23.53 14.25
N TRP A 116 -9.14 -23.52 13.94
CA TRP A 116 -8.17 -22.64 14.57
C TRP A 116 -8.15 -21.26 13.88
N ILE A 117 -8.06 -20.19 14.67
CA ILE A 117 -8.06 -18.80 14.18
C ILE A 117 -6.69 -18.18 14.50
N GLY A 118 -5.96 -17.77 13.45
CA GLY A 118 -4.62 -17.18 13.54
C GLY A 118 -4.57 -15.75 14.07
N VAL A 119 -5.47 -15.37 14.98
CA VAL A 119 -5.50 -14.07 15.66
C VAL A 119 -5.82 -14.32 17.13
N THR A 120 -4.91 -13.94 18.03
CA THR A 120 -5.04 -14.21 19.47
C THR A 120 -4.69 -12.97 20.29
N ASN A 121 -5.45 -12.73 21.35
CA ASN A 121 -5.17 -11.66 22.30
C ASN A 121 -4.06 -12.08 23.28
N SER A 122 -3.22 -11.12 23.69
CA SER A 122 -2.03 -11.36 24.52
C SER A 122 -2.34 -12.08 25.83
N ASN A 123 -3.48 -11.74 26.47
CA ASN A 123 -3.98 -12.37 27.71
C ASN A 123 -4.16 -13.90 27.62
N ALA A 124 -4.17 -14.50 26.42
CA ALA A 124 -4.36 -15.93 26.21
C ALA A 124 -3.05 -16.72 25.97
N ILE A 125 -1.89 -16.06 25.93
CA ILE A 125 -0.60 -16.71 25.65
C ILE A 125 0.42 -16.34 26.71
N GLY A 126 1.05 -17.34 27.34
CA GLY A 126 2.21 -17.17 28.22
C GLY A 126 3.51 -16.76 27.49
N VAL A 127 3.43 -15.81 26.54
CA VAL A 127 4.60 -15.07 26.07
C VAL A 127 4.97 -14.07 27.16
N SER A 128 6.24 -14.06 27.55
CA SER A 128 6.76 -13.14 28.56
C SER A 128 6.54 -11.69 28.14
N GLN A 129 5.70 -10.96 28.87
CA GLN A 129 5.54 -9.52 28.70
C GLN A 129 6.87 -8.82 29.02
N TYR A 130 7.61 -8.42 27.99
CA TYR A 130 8.79 -7.58 28.17
C TYR A 130 8.36 -6.23 28.78
N PRO A 131 9.00 -5.76 29.86
CA PRO A 131 8.55 -4.57 30.58
C PRO A 131 8.67 -3.33 29.68
N GLY A 132 7.52 -2.87 29.17
CA GLY A 132 7.41 -1.75 28.22
C GLY A 132 6.70 -2.07 26.89
N GLN A 133 6.37 -3.33 26.59
CA GLN A 133 5.70 -3.72 25.34
C GLN A 133 4.26 -4.21 25.56
N THR A 134 3.29 -3.29 25.45
CA THR A 134 1.85 -3.58 25.44
C THR A 134 1.37 -4.00 24.04
N LEU A 135 1.79 -5.19 23.64
CA LEU A 135 1.48 -5.81 22.35
C LEU A 135 0.28 -6.77 22.50
N ASP A 136 -0.92 -6.19 22.47
CA ASP A 136 -2.18 -6.85 22.85
C ASP A 136 -2.69 -7.93 21.89
N ILE A 137 -2.24 -7.95 20.63
CA ILE A 137 -2.71 -8.91 19.61
C ILE A 137 -1.51 -9.52 18.87
N TYR A 138 -1.50 -10.84 18.85
CA TYR A 138 -0.61 -11.67 18.06
C TYR A 138 -1.34 -12.19 16.82
N ILE A 139 -0.74 -11.95 15.66
CA ILE A 139 -1.20 -12.42 14.36
C ILE A 139 -0.31 -13.59 13.95
N TRP A 140 -0.90 -14.78 13.85
CA TRP A 140 -0.20 -16.00 13.47
C TRP A 140 -0.31 -16.19 11.96
N VAL A 141 0.84 -16.28 11.30
CA VAL A 141 0.93 -16.21 9.85
C VAL A 141 1.94 -17.22 9.30
N GLU A 142 2.16 -17.13 8.00
CA GLU A 142 3.13 -17.90 7.22
C GLU A 142 3.89 -16.85 6.40
N LEU A 143 5.15 -16.62 6.76
CA LEU A 143 6.03 -15.64 6.12
C LEU A 143 7.08 -16.33 5.25
N ASP A 144 7.40 -15.67 4.14
CA ASP A 144 8.61 -15.93 3.36
C ASP A 144 9.83 -15.47 4.20
N GLU A 145 10.98 -16.15 4.11
CA GLU A 145 12.11 -16.05 5.07
C GLU A 145 12.48 -14.60 5.47
N LEU A 146 12.22 -14.25 6.73
CA LEU A 146 12.37 -12.89 7.28
C LEU A 146 13.16 -12.94 8.60
N ALA A 147 14.01 -11.95 8.83
CA ALA A 147 14.69 -11.78 10.12
C ALA A 147 13.74 -11.21 11.19
N PHE A 148 14.02 -11.46 12.47
CA PHE A 148 13.24 -10.88 13.58
C PHE A 148 13.44 -9.36 13.65
N GLY A 149 12.37 -8.61 13.96
CA GLY A 149 12.41 -7.15 14.01
C GLY A 149 11.10 -6.46 13.66
N GLN A 150 11.13 -5.13 13.49
CA GLN A 150 9.96 -4.33 13.10
C GLN A 150 9.87 -4.17 11.57
N TYR A 151 8.67 -4.36 11.04
CA TYR A 151 8.38 -4.24 9.61
C TYR A 151 7.03 -3.57 9.37
N TRP A 152 6.90 -2.96 8.19
CA TRP A 152 5.61 -2.60 7.62
C TRP A 152 5.04 -3.81 6.88
N PHE A 153 3.82 -4.23 7.23
CA PHE A 153 3.12 -5.36 6.64
C PHE A 153 1.83 -4.92 5.94
N THR A 154 1.52 -5.53 4.80
CA THR A 154 0.20 -5.42 4.15
C THR A 154 -0.52 -6.76 4.18
N ILE A 155 -1.79 -6.77 4.56
CA ILE A 155 -2.65 -7.96 4.47
C ILE A 155 -3.00 -8.20 2.98
N LYS A 156 -2.46 -9.27 2.38
CA LYS A 156 -2.79 -9.69 1.00
C LYS A 156 -4.22 -10.23 0.92
N THR A 157 -4.61 -11.11 1.85
CA THR A 157 -5.93 -11.75 1.94
C THR A 157 -6.08 -12.54 3.25
N VAL A 158 -7.29 -13.01 3.55
CA VAL A 158 -7.55 -14.06 4.55
C VAL A 158 -7.62 -15.42 3.84
N LYS A 159 -6.76 -16.35 4.23
CA LYS A 159 -6.86 -17.78 3.89
C LYS A 159 -7.90 -18.42 4.81
N PHE A 160 -8.80 -19.20 4.22
CA PHE A 160 -9.65 -20.15 4.92
C PHE A 160 -9.26 -21.54 4.40
N ARG A 161 -9.03 -22.49 5.31
CA ARG A 161 -8.90 -23.93 5.06
C ARG A 161 -9.85 -24.67 6.01
N GLU A 162 -10.01 -25.96 5.81
CA GLU A 162 -10.89 -26.85 6.59
C GLU A 162 -10.75 -26.69 8.11
N ASN A 163 -9.53 -26.49 8.63
CA ASN A 163 -9.24 -26.37 10.05
C ASN A 163 -8.44 -25.10 10.44
N GLU A 164 -8.20 -24.15 9.51
CA GLU A 164 -7.55 -22.88 9.85
C GLU A 164 -8.10 -21.65 9.13
N VAL A 165 -8.24 -20.54 9.85
CA VAL A 165 -8.38 -19.19 9.30
C VAL A 165 -7.09 -18.40 9.59
N MET A 166 -6.35 -18.03 8.55
CA MET A 166 -5.02 -17.43 8.66
C MET A 166 -4.87 -16.19 7.75
N LEU A 167 -4.17 -15.17 8.23
CA LEU A 167 -3.87 -13.97 7.44
C LEU A 167 -2.63 -14.20 6.56
N LYS A 168 -2.72 -13.91 5.25
CA LYS A 168 -1.54 -13.90 4.37
C LYS A 168 -1.00 -12.47 4.27
N LEU A 169 0.22 -12.24 4.77
CA LEU A 169 0.86 -10.93 4.73
C LEU A 169 1.77 -10.74 3.50
N LYS A 170 2.19 -9.49 3.28
CA LYS A 170 3.39 -9.08 2.54
C LYS A 170 4.24 -8.22 3.47
N MET A 171 5.53 -8.48 3.59
CA MET A 171 6.47 -7.47 4.07
C MET A 171 6.61 -6.37 2.99
N VAL A 172 6.54 -5.10 3.40
CA VAL A 172 6.61 -3.92 2.51
C VAL A 172 7.98 -3.27 2.58
N ARG A 173 8.47 -3.04 3.81
CA ARG A 173 9.81 -2.57 4.13
C ARG A 173 10.14 -2.89 5.60
N PRO A 174 11.42 -3.00 6.00
CA PRO A 174 11.81 -2.87 7.40
C PRO A 174 11.39 -1.52 7.98
N VAL A 175 11.34 -1.46 9.31
CA VAL A 175 11.44 -0.21 10.06
C VAL A 175 12.88 -0.10 10.52
N GLU A 176 13.62 0.91 10.06
CA GLU A 176 14.93 1.18 10.62
C GLU A 176 14.80 1.53 12.10
N PHE A 177 15.44 0.72 12.96
CA PHE A 177 15.72 1.13 14.33
C PHE A 177 16.93 2.06 14.29
N GLU A 178 16.76 3.30 14.74
CA GLU A 178 17.89 4.06 15.28
C GLU A 178 18.42 3.25 16.47
N ILE A 179 19.68 2.80 16.38
CA ILE A 179 20.30 2.00 17.43
C ILE A 179 20.55 2.92 18.63
N ALA A 180 19.65 2.86 19.60
CA ALA A 180 19.74 3.62 20.85
C ALA A 180 20.85 3.04 21.75
N GLU A 181 22.11 3.29 21.39
CA GLU A 181 23.23 3.03 22.27
C GLU A 181 23.12 3.90 23.54
N LYS A 182 22.85 3.20 24.66
CA LYS A 182 23.15 3.60 26.04
C LYS A 182 23.24 5.12 26.33
N HIS A 183 22.16 5.69 26.85
CA HIS A 183 22.27 6.52 28.06
C HIS A 183 21.09 6.28 29.01
N ALA A 184 21.23 5.25 29.84
CA ALA A 184 20.23 4.83 30.82
C ALA A 184 20.28 5.69 32.10
N SER A 185 19.80 6.94 32.04
CA SER A 185 19.81 7.83 33.21
C SER A 185 18.73 8.93 33.17
N PHE A 186 17.49 8.59 33.53
CA PHE A 186 16.81 9.18 34.71
C PHE A 186 15.42 8.54 34.94
N ARG A 187 15.27 7.72 36.00
CA ARG A 187 13.94 7.50 36.60
C ARG A 187 13.63 8.67 37.53
N ARG A 188 12.41 9.20 37.48
CA ARG A 188 11.49 9.28 38.64
C ARG A 188 10.14 9.92 38.25
N ASN A 189 9.09 9.17 38.56
CA ASN A 189 7.82 9.58 39.16
C ASN A 189 7.23 10.96 38.77
N LEU A 190 6.02 10.94 38.20
CA LEU A 190 4.82 11.27 39.01
C LEU A 190 3.58 10.56 38.44
N SER A 191 2.67 10.15 39.33
CA SER A 191 1.38 9.54 39.00
C SER A 191 0.24 10.53 39.33
N GLN A 192 -1.01 10.16 39.00
CA GLN A 192 -2.27 10.78 39.50
C GLN A 192 -2.73 12.10 38.84
N SER A 193 -3.38 12.00 37.69
CA SER A 193 -4.74 12.55 37.44
C SER A 193 -5.27 11.92 36.12
N VAL A 194 -6.53 11.47 35.90
CA VAL A 194 -7.89 11.85 36.39
C VAL A 194 -8.29 13.19 35.74
N GLN A 195 -9.24 13.29 34.79
CA GLN A 195 -10.49 12.53 34.52
C GLN A 195 -10.60 12.22 33.00
N LEU A 196 -11.20 11.10 32.56
CA LEU A 196 -12.63 10.97 32.22
C LEU A 196 -13.32 12.27 31.74
N ILE A 197 -13.41 12.44 30.42
CA ILE A 197 -14.55 13.14 29.79
C ILE A 197 -15.22 12.15 28.84
N ASP A 198 -16.42 11.74 29.20
CA ASP A 198 -17.35 10.99 28.37
C ASP A 198 -18.39 11.98 27.77
N LYS A 199 -19.11 11.53 26.74
CA LYS A 199 -20.05 12.29 25.89
C LYS A 199 -19.39 13.31 24.95
N PHE A 200 -19.45 12.99 23.66
CA PHE A 200 -20.05 13.95 22.73
C PHE A 200 -21.25 13.30 22.05
N THR A 201 -22.45 13.65 22.52
CA THR A 201 -23.70 13.11 22.00
C THR A 201 -23.98 13.72 20.63
N VAL A 202 -23.75 12.97 19.55
CA VAL A 202 -24.20 13.39 18.22
C VAL A 202 -25.73 13.36 18.19
N ARG A 203 -26.35 14.53 18.33
CA ARG A 203 -27.75 14.71 17.94
C ARG A 203 -27.85 14.61 16.43
N THR A 204 -28.20 13.44 15.94
CA THR A 204 -28.84 13.30 14.62
C THR A 204 -30.27 13.83 14.79
N GLU A 205 -30.51 15.08 14.41
CA GLU A 205 -31.86 15.62 14.27
C GLU A 205 -32.28 15.47 12.81
N SER A 206 -33.39 14.76 12.59
CA SER A 206 -33.78 14.25 11.28
C SER A 206 -34.64 15.26 10.52
N GLN A 207 -34.27 15.57 9.27
CA GLN A 207 -35.21 16.12 8.30
C GLN A 207 -34.98 15.56 6.89
N ASP A 208 -35.90 14.71 6.50
CA ASP A 208 -36.16 14.12 5.18
C ASP A 208 -37.69 14.24 4.95
N PRO A 209 -38.24 14.13 3.73
CA PRO A 209 -37.56 13.74 2.49
C PRO A 209 -37.78 14.68 1.29
N SER A 210 -36.92 14.56 0.28
CA SER A 210 -37.35 14.60 -1.13
C SER A 210 -36.45 13.70 -1.98
N LEU A 211 -37.04 12.99 -2.94
CA LEU A 211 -36.31 12.06 -3.81
C LEU A 211 -35.70 12.80 -5.00
N ASP A 212 -34.45 12.48 -5.34
CA ASP A 212 -34.10 12.11 -6.72
C ASP A 212 -32.77 11.32 -6.77
N PRO A 213 -32.60 10.36 -7.70
CA PRO A 213 -31.44 9.48 -7.77
C PRO A 213 -30.29 10.02 -8.64
N LEU A 214 -29.11 9.41 -8.53
CA LEU A 214 -27.86 9.73 -9.25
C LEU A 214 -27.35 11.18 -9.11
N GLN A 215 -26.50 11.43 -8.10
CA GLN A 215 -25.42 12.39 -8.28
C GLN A 215 -24.10 11.68 -8.59
N VAL A 216 -23.69 11.79 -9.85
CA VAL A 216 -22.34 11.53 -10.35
C VAL A 216 -21.31 12.18 -9.44
N SER A 217 -20.21 11.48 -9.17
CA SER A 217 -19.09 12.00 -8.37
C SER A 217 -18.54 13.30 -8.96
N LYS A 218 -18.86 14.43 -8.32
CA LYS A 218 -18.34 15.75 -8.71
C LYS A 218 -16.82 15.76 -8.53
N PRO A 219 -16.04 16.33 -9.48
CA PRO A 219 -14.60 16.46 -9.32
C PRO A 219 -14.29 17.39 -8.14
N VAL A 220 -13.35 17.00 -7.28
CA VAL A 220 -12.91 17.80 -6.13
C VAL A 220 -12.35 19.12 -6.64
N GLU A 221 -12.94 20.25 -6.24
CA GLU A 221 -12.53 21.55 -6.75
C GLU A 221 -11.44 22.18 -5.87
N TRP A 222 -10.58 23.02 -6.45
CA TRP A 222 -9.57 23.76 -5.68
C TRP A 222 -10.16 24.67 -4.58
N LYS A 223 -11.46 24.97 -4.66
CA LYS A 223 -12.23 25.66 -3.62
C LYS A 223 -12.35 24.82 -2.34
N ASP A 224 -12.53 23.50 -2.47
CA ASP A 224 -12.67 22.56 -1.34
C ASP A 224 -11.35 22.41 -0.59
N PHE A 225 -10.22 22.36 -1.31
CA PHE A 225 -8.91 22.38 -0.67
C PHE A 225 -8.67 23.68 0.10
N ARG A 226 -9.17 24.82 -0.41
CA ARG A 226 -9.04 26.13 0.24
C ARG A 226 -9.95 26.28 1.46
N SER A 227 -11.14 25.68 1.47
CA SER A 227 -12.01 25.66 2.65
C SER A 227 -11.44 24.75 3.74
N LEU A 228 -10.98 23.54 3.40
CA LEU A 228 -10.28 22.63 4.31
C LEU A 228 -9.03 23.26 4.93
N PHE A 229 -8.17 23.92 4.13
CA PHE A 229 -6.99 24.61 4.66
C PHE A 229 -7.34 25.76 5.62
N ARG A 230 -8.42 26.50 5.35
CA ARG A 230 -8.94 27.52 6.29
C ARG A 230 -9.45 26.88 7.58
N GLN A 231 -10.26 25.82 7.49
CA GLN A 231 -10.79 25.10 8.64
C GLN A 231 -9.67 24.55 9.54
N TRP A 232 -8.63 23.96 8.93
CA TRP A 232 -7.44 23.47 9.64
C TRP A 232 -6.67 24.61 10.33
N GLY A 233 -6.50 25.74 9.65
CA GLY A 233 -5.87 26.94 10.22
C GLY A 233 -6.65 27.56 11.39
N PHE A 234 -7.98 27.51 11.38
CA PHE A 234 -8.79 27.95 12.52
C PHE A 234 -8.73 26.96 13.69
N ALA A 235 -8.83 25.64 13.44
CA ALA A 235 -8.74 24.62 14.48
C ALA A 235 -7.38 24.65 15.21
N ILE A 236 -6.28 24.81 14.46
CA ILE A 236 -4.93 24.95 15.03
C ILE A 236 -4.80 26.23 15.86
N ARG A 237 -5.37 27.36 15.41
CA ARG A 237 -5.37 28.60 16.20
C ARG A 237 -6.12 28.41 17.52
N GLY A 238 -7.32 27.81 17.51
CA GLY A 238 -8.09 27.52 18.71
C GLY A 238 -7.27 26.70 19.71
N SER A 239 -6.78 25.53 19.29
CA SER A 239 -5.98 24.64 20.13
C SER A 239 -4.70 25.29 20.69
N ILE A 240 -4.04 26.18 19.92
CA ILE A 240 -2.88 26.93 20.40
C ILE A 240 -3.27 28.01 21.43
N TYR A 241 -4.40 28.70 21.26
CA TYR A 241 -4.88 29.68 22.23
C TYR A 241 -5.33 29.01 23.53
N GLU A 242 -6.03 27.88 23.46
CA GLU A 242 -6.42 27.07 24.63
C GLU A 242 -5.17 26.58 25.39
N PHE A 243 -4.19 26.01 24.69
CA PHE A 243 -2.94 25.55 25.31
C PHE A 243 -2.12 26.70 25.92
N MET A 244 -2.08 27.88 25.30
CA MET A 244 -1.39 29.05 25.87
C MET A 244 -2.16 29.73 27.01
N ALA A 245 -3.48 29.56 27.12
CA ALA A 245 -4.26 30.07 28.23
C ALA A 245 -4.11 29.21 29.48
N GLU A 246 -4.11 27.88 29.33
CA GLU A 246 -4.12 26.93 30.45
C GLU A 246 -2.72 26.73 31.08
N ASP A 247 -1.67 26.52 30.27
CA ASP A 247 -0.37 26.01 30.74
C ASP A 247 0.68 27.09 31.08
N ILE A 248 0.44 28.38 30.75
CA ILE A 248 1.43 29.47 30.95
C ILE A 248 1.41 30.01 32.40
N SER A 249 1.77 29.12 33.33
CA SER A 249 2.18 29.52 34.68
C SER A 249 3.59 30.14 34.66
N LYS A 250 3.77 31.27 35.35
CA LYS A 250 5.07 32.00 35.47
C LYS A 250 6.23 31.11 35.96
N LYS A 251 5.95 29.99 36.63
CA LYS A 251 6.96 29.03 37.08
C LYS A 251 7.34 28.00 35.99
N ASN A 252 6.44 27.70 35.07
CA ASN A 252 6.63 26.68 34.03
C ASN A 252 7.23 27.23 32.73
N ILE A 253 7.15 28.55 32.49
CA ILE A 253 7.67 29.20 31.28
C ILE A 253 9.17 28.93 31.01
N LYS A 254 9.98 28.69 32.04
CA LYS A 254 11.40 28.29 31.91
C LYS A 254 11.58 26.87 31.36
N ASN A 255 10.64 25.97 31.61
CA ASN A 255 10.61 24.64 31.03
C ASN A 255 10.06 24.69 29.60
N LEU A 256 8.98 25.45 29.38
CA LEU A 256 8.42 25.71 28.05
C LEU A 256 9.46 26.30 27.09
N LEU A 257 10.25 27.29 27.53
CA LEU A 257 11.32 27.89 26.72
C LEU A 257 12.43 26.88 26.37
N ARG A 258 12.81 25.99 27.30
CA ARG A 258 13.78 24.92 27.04
C ARG A 258 13.24 23.90 26.04
N PHE A 259 11.98 23.50 26.19
CA PHE A 259 11.29 22.63 25.23
C PHE A 259 11.19 23.29 23.85
N LEU A 260 10.85 24.57 23.78
CA LEU A 260 10.75 25.34 22.54
C LEU A 260 12.11 25.44 21.82
N ILE A 261 13.21 25.66 22.55
CA ILE A 261 14.57 25.66 21.97
C ILE A 261 14.93 24.29 21.39
N LEU A 262 14.63 23.19 22.11
CA LEU A 262 14.86 21.82 21.62
C LEU A 262 13.96 21.49 20.42
N LEU A 263 12.72 21.95 20.41
CA LEU A 263 11.78 21.78 19.29
C LEU A 263 12.24 22.56 18.04
N ILE A 264 12.71 23.80 18.21
CA ILE A 264 13.28 24.60 17.11
C ILE A 264 14.56 23.93 16.57
N LEU A 265 15.43 23.42 17.44
CA LEU A 265 16.66 22.73 17.03
C LEU A 265 16.36 21.42 16.28
N SER A 266 15.38 20.65 16.75
CA SER A 266 14.88 19.44 16.10
C SER A 266 14.26 19.75 14.72
N LEU A 267 13.38 20.76 14.66
CA LEU A 267 12.75 21.22 13.41
C LEU A 267 13.80 21.72 12.41
N LEU A 268 14.80 22.48 12.86
CA LEU A 268 15.89 22.99 12.01
C LEU A 268 16.80 21.87 11.50
N SER A 269 17.15 20.89 12.35
CA SER A 269 17.91 19.70 11.94
C SER A 269 17.14 18.89 10.90
N GLY A 270 15.85 18.62 11.13
CA GLY A 270 14.97 17.97 10.17
C GLY A 270 14.83 18.74 8.85
N LEU A 271 14.68 20.07 8.92
CA LEU A 271 14.60 20.94 7.75
C LEU A 271 15.90 20.95 6.95
N LEU A 272 17.07 20.94 7.60
CA LEU A 272 18.37 20.85 6.91
C LEU A 272 18.55 19.49 6.23
N MET A 273 18.10 18.39 6.86
CA MET A 273 18.12 17.06 6.24
C MET A 273 17.17 16.97 5.05
N THR A 274 15.94 17.51 5.14
CA THR A 274 15.03 17.57 3.98
C THR A 274 15.55 18.51 2.89
N LEU A 275 16.27 19.59 3.22
CA LEU A 275 16.94 20.44 2.24
C LEU A 275 18.06 19.70 1.49
N LYS A 276 18.86 18.88 2.17
CA LYS A 276 19.89 18.05 1.51
C LYS A 276 19.26 16.98 0.62
N PHE A 277 18.19 16.32 1.07
CA PHE A 277 17.46 15.35 0.27
C PHE A 277 16.79 15.99 -0.96
N ILE A 278 16.07 17.11 -0.78
CA ILE A 278 15.39 17.80 -1.89
C ILE A 278 16.40 18.42 -2.85
N GLY A 279 17.57 18.88 -2.40
CA GLY A 279 18.66 19.33 -3.28
C GLY A 279 19.17 18.21 -4.20
N ILE A 280 19.46 17.03 -3.64
CA ILE A 280 19.87 15.85 -4.43
C ILE A 280 18.76 15.41 -5.40
N PHE A 281 17.50 15.47 -4.95
CA PHE A 281 16.33 15.19 -5.80
C PHE A 281 16.19 16.22 -6.94
N ILE A 282 16.27 17.52 -6.65
CA ILE A 282 16.15 18.60 -7.64
C ILE A 282 17.26 18.50 -8.69
N ILE A 283 18.51 18.19 -8.31
CA ILE A 283 19.61 17.99 -9.27
C ILE A 283 19.29 16.81 -10.21
N ARG A 284 18.87 15.66 -9.67
CA ARG A 284 18.48 14.49 -10.49
C ARG A 284 17.25 14.78 -11.37
N PHE A 285 16.25 15.46 -10.82
CA PHE A 285 15.04 15.86 -11.54
C PHE A 285 15.35 16.86 -12.66
N MET A 286 16.19 17.87 -12.42
CA MET A 286 16.58 18.85 -13.43
C MET A 286 17.39 18.21 -14.56
N LEU A 287 18.28 17.26 -14.26
CA LEU A 287 18.98 16.46 -15.27
C LEU A 287 18.02 15.60 -16.10
N GLU A 288 17.03 14.95 -15.47
CA GLU A 288 16.03 14.14 -16.17
C GLU A 288 15.06 15.00 -17.00
N ILE A 289 14.65 16.17 -16.50
CA ILE A 289 13.89 17.18 -17.25
C ILE A 289 14.71 17.74 -18.42
N THR A 290 16.03 17.90 -18.27
CA THR A 290 16.91 18.33 -19.38
C THR A 290 16.97 17.25 -20.47
N ARG A 291 17.11 15.97 -20.09
CA ARG A 291 17.03 14.84 -21.03
C ARG A 291 15.66 14.77 -21.72
N LEU A 292 14.58 14.88 -20.94
CA LEU A 292 13.21 14.91 -21.46
C LEU A 292 13.03 16.07 -22.44
N THR A 293 13.52 17.26 -22.13
CA THR A 293 13.43 18.45 -22.99
C THR A 293 14.20 18.25 -24.28
N HIS A 294 15.40 17.66 -24.24
CA HIS A 294 16.18 17.35 -25.44
C HIS A 294 15.48 16.33 -26.37
N VAL A 295 14.75 15.36 -25.80
CA VAL A 295 13.95 14.39 -26.57
C VAL A 295 12.63 15.01 -27.07
N LEU A 296 11.99 15.85 -26.26
CA LEU A 296 10.67 16.44 -26.53
C LEU A 296 10.74 17.61 -27.52
N THR A 297 11.79 18.42 -27.49
CA THR A 297 11.95 19.59 -28.37
C THR A 297 11.83 19.25 -29.87
N PRO A 298 12.54 18.26 -30.44
CA PRO A 298 12.37 17.91 -31.85
C PRO A 298 10.98 17.35 -32.16
N ILE A 299 10.32 16.68 -31.21
CA ILE A 299 8.94 16.18 -31.37
C ILE A 299 7.96 17.36 -31.45
N VAL A 300 8.07 18.33 -30.52
CA VAL A 300 7.24 19.54 -30.50
C VAL A 300 7.46 20.39 -31.75
N LEU A 301 8.71 20.57 -32.20
CA LEU A 301 9.02 21.26 -33.45
C LEU A 301 8.39 20.55 -34.66
N LYS A 302 8.39 19.22 -34.72
CA LYS A 302 7.72 18.47 -35.80
C LYS A 302 6.19 18.57 -35.74
N ILE A 303 5.61 18.67 -34.55
CA ILE A 303 4.17 18.94 -34.38
C ILE A 303 3.85 20.36 -34.88
N ILE A 304 4.67 21.37 -34.56
CA ILE A 304 4.53 22.75 -35.05
C ILE A 304 4.69 22.81 -36.59
N ASP A 305 5.68 22.11 -37.17
CA ASP A 305 5.83 21.97 -38.63
C ASP A 305 4.54 21.43 -39.29
N VAL A 306 3.90 20.44 -38.67
CA VAL A 306 2.65 19.84 -39.17
C VAL A 306 1.49 20.82 -39.06
N PHE A 307 1.31 21.51 -37.93
CA PHE A 307 0.27 22.54 -37.80
C PHE A 307 0.48 23.69 -38.80
N ASN A 308 1.71 24.17 -38.98
CA ASN A 308 2.03 25.21 -39.97
C ASN A 308 1.72 24.76 -41.40
N LYS A 309 1.95 23.48 -41.74
CA LYS A 309 1.57 22.91 -43.04
C LYS A 309 0.06 22.73 -43.22
N ILE A 310 -0.67 22.34 -42.17
CA ILE A 310 -2.13 22.25 -42.19
C ILE A 310 -2.74 23.64 -42.41
N ILE A 311 -2.28 24.63 -41.64
CA ILE A 311 -2.74 26.03 -41.73
C ILE A 311 -2.38 26.63 -43.10
N GLY A 312 -1.14 26.47 -43.57
CA GLY A 312 -0.71 26.94 -44.88
C GLY A 312 -1.47 26.27 -46.04
N GLY A 313 -1.67 24.96 -45.97
CA GLY A 313 -2.47 24.21 -46.94
C GLY A 313 -3.95 24.65 -46.95
N PHE A 314 -4.52 24.93 -45.78
CA PHE A 314 -5.87 25.47 -45.66
C PHE A 314 -5.99 26.88 -46.26
N PHE A 315 -5.02 27.77 -46.04
CA PHE A 315 -4.97 29.07 -46.70
C PHE A 315 -4.80 28.97 -48.22
N ILE A 316 -4.00 28.01 -48.72
CA ILE A 316 -3.86 27.75 -50.16
C ILE A 316 -5.18 27.24 -50.77
N LEU A 317 -5.87 26.32 -50.10
CA LEU A 317 -7.21 25.86 -50.51
C LEU A 317 -8.22 27.01 -50.54
N LEU A 318 -8.24 27.85 -49.51
CA LEU A 318 -9.12 29.02 -49.42
C LEU A 318 -8.81 30.04 -50.54
N ALA A 319 -7.53 30.31 -50.81
CA ALA A 319 -7.10 31.19 -51.90
C ALA A 319 -7.42 30.62 -53.29
N MET A 320 -7.33 29.29 -53.47
CA MET A 320 -7.66 28.62 -54.72
C MET A 320 -9.18 28.63 -54.97
N ILE A 321 -9.99 28.38 -53.94
CA ILE A 321 -11.45 28.56 -53.97
C ILE A 321 -11.80 30.03 -54.27
N TRP A 322 -11.17 30.99 -53.60
CA TRP A 322 -11.41 32.42 -53.85
C TRP A 322 -11.06 32.81 -55.30
N LYS A 323 -9.93 32.33 -55.82
CA LYS A 323 -9.55 32.52 -57.23
C LYS A 323 -10.61 31.95 -58.17
N ASP A 324 -11.14 30.76 -57.89
CA ASP A 324 -12.11 30.11 -58.79
C ASP A 324 -13.50 30.76 -58.72
N VAL A 325 -13.99 31.05 -57.51
CA VAL A 325 -15.31 31.65 -57.26
C VAL A 325 -15.38 33.13 -57.63
N VAL A 326 -14.28 33.89 -57.41
CA VAL A 326 -14.28 35.36 -57.57
C VAL A 326 -13.54 35.82 -58.84
N VAL A 327 -12.38 35.23 -59.16
CA VAL A 327 -11.53 35.72 -60.28
C VAL A 327 -11.85 35.00 -61.60
N ASN A 328 -12.06 33.68 -61.58
CA ASN A 328 -12.37 32.92 -62.79
C ASN A 328 -13.81 33.13 -63.29
N ARG A 329 -14.72 33.70 -62.46
CA ARG A 329 -16.12 34.01 -62.84
C ARG A 329 -16.29 34.95 -64.04
N GLY A 330 -15.22 35.58 -64.53
CA GLY A 330 -15.20 36.47 -65.69
C GLY A 330 -14.16 36.13 -66.77
N ARG A 331 -13.53 34.95 -66.75
CA ARG A 331 -12.56 34.54 -67.78
C ARG A 331 -12.81 33.12 -68.27
N GLN A 332 -13.19 33.02 -69.55
CA GLN A 332 -13.16 31.75 -70.28
C GLN A 332 -11.72 31.23 -70.36
N GLN A 333 -11.54 29.92 -70.25
CA GLN A 333 -10.26 29.26 -70.50
C GLN A 333 -10.00 29.27 -72.03
N PRO A 334 -8.80 29.64 -72.51
CA PRO A 334 -8.40 29.29 -73.86
C PRO A 334 -8.30 27.74 -73.98
N PRO A 335 -8.50 27.16 -75.17
CA PRO A 335 -8.44 25.71 -75.35
C PRO A 335 -7.08 25.10 -74.96
N ASN A 336 -7.09 23.80 -74.66
CA ASN A 336 -5.89 23.03 -74.33
C ASN A 336 -4.95 22.87 -75.55
N GLU A 337 -4.06 23.83 -75.79
CA GLU A 337 -2.88 23.55 -76.60
C GLU A 337 -1.84 22.74 -75.81
N PHE A 338 -1.57 21.54 -76.31
CA PHE A 338 -0.61 20.62 -75.73
C PHE A 338 0.83 21.15 -75.85
N ARG A 339 1.31 21.83 -74.80
CA ARG A 339 2.72 22.25 -74.69
C ARG A 339 3.66 21.08 -74.34
N TYR A 340 3.68 20.08 -75.22
CA TYR A 340 4.83 19.19 -75.36
C TYR A 340 6.05 19.99 -75.85
N LEU A 341 7.24 19.38 -75.84
CA LEU A 341 8.50 19.97 -76.34
C LEU A 341 9.01 21.23 -75.58
N GLN A 342 9.29 21.09 -74.29
CA GLN A 342 10.44 21.81 -73.71
C GLN A 342 11.29 20.90 -72.79
N LEU A 343 11.72 19.78 -73.36
CA LEU A 343 12.70 18.86 -72.77
C LEU A 343 14.10 19.51 -72.77
N ASN A 344 14.33 20.52 -71.93
CA ASN A 344 15.66 21.11 -71.76
C ASN A 344 16.50 20.27 -70.79
N SER A 345 16.73 19.01 -71.14
CA SER A 345 17.56 18.07 -70.37
C SER A 345 19.04 18.40 -70.55
N VAL A 346 19.49 19.48 -69.92
CA VAL A 346 20.92 19.85 -69.83
C VAL A 346 21.63 18.86 -68.91
N TYR A 347 21.91 17.67 -69.44
CA TYR A 347 22.79 16.69 -68.82
C TYR A 347 24.21 17.25 -68.76
N LYS A 348 24.53 17.95 -67.66
CA LYS A 348 25.90 18.33 -67.31
C LYS A 348 26.64 17.08 -66.84
N SER A 349 27.07 16.25 -67.79
CA SER A 349 27.85 15.05 -67.54
C SER A 349 29.14 15.40 -66.80
N LEU A 350 29.39 14.74 -65.67
CA LEU A 350 30.67 14.85 -64.98
C LEU A 350 31.71 14.03 -65.75
N THR A 351 32.65 14.71 -66.40
CA THR A 351 33.87 14.09 -66.92
C THR A 351 34.77 13.70 -65.76
N TYR A 352 34.85 12.39 -65.48
CA TYR A 352 35.84 11.85 -64.54
C TYR A 352 37.24 11.99 -65.15
N ASN A 353 38.07 12.86 -64.57
CA ASN A 353 39.49 12.95 -64.95
C ASN A 353 40.27 11.78 -64.35
N THR A 354 40.24 10.64 -65.04
CA THR A 354 40.92 9.41 -64.63
C THR A 354 42.35 9.41 -65.15
N GLY A 355 43.27 10.05 -64.41
CA GLY A 355 44.69 9.88 -64.68
C GLY A 355 45.61 10.94 -64.09
N GLU A 356 46.12 10.68 -62.89
CA GLU A 356 47.57 10.76 -62.73
C GLU A 356 48.08 9.64 -61.82
N ARG A 357 49.33 9.22 -62.05
CA ARG A 357 49.86 7.92 -61.67
C ARG A 357 51.01 8.08 -60.69
N ARG A 358 51.02 7.26 -59.64
CA ARG A 358 52.08 7.17 -58.62
C ARG A 358 53.49 7.42 -59.17
N GLN A 359 54.19 8.39 -58.58
CA GLN A 359 55.64 8.28 -58.35
C GLN A 359 55.93 8.47 -56.85
N ASN A 360 57.00 7.81 -56.40
CA ASN A 360 57.39 7.59 -55.00
C ASN A 360 58.80 6.94 -55.03
N PRO A 361 59.64 7.04 -53.99
CA PRO A 361 60.09 8.21 -53.23
C PRO A 361 61.61 8.47 -53.42
N GLY A 362 62.15 9.56 -52.85
CA GLY A 362 63.54 9.55 -52.33
C GLY A 362 64.51 10.67 -52.73
N ASN A 363 65.34 11.04 -51.75
CA ASN A 363 66.73 11.55 -51.82
C ASN A 363 67.08 12.78 -52.69
N ASN A 364 67.22 13.95 -52.05
CA ASN A 364 68.51 14.61 -51.70
C ASN A 364 68.20 15.98 -51.04
N VAL A 365 68.83 16.47 -49.95
CA VAL A 365 70.24 16.53 -49.49
C VAL A 365 71.00 17.74 -50.05
N ASN A 366 71.15 18.78 -49.21
CA ASN A 366 72.08 19.94 -49.31
C ASN A 366 71.83 20.89 -50.52
N ARG A 367 72.28 22.16 -50.56
CA ARG A 367 73.19 22.98 -49.70
C ARG A 367 72.96 24.48 -50.01
N ASN A 368 73.50 25.37 -49.16
CA ASN A 368 73.67 26.82 -49.37
C ASN A 368 72.36 27.64 -49.47
N GLU A 369 72.32 28.91 -49.05
CA GLU A 369 73.38 29.78 -48.48
C GLU A 369 72.83 30.61 -47.31
#